data_AF-A0A1B3PNJ7-F1
#
_entry.id   AF-A0A1B3PNJ7-F1
#
_cell.length_a   1.000
_cell.length_b   1.000
_cell.length_c   1.000
_cell.angle_alpha   90.00
_cell.angle_beta   90.00
_cell.angle_gamma   90.00
#
_symmetry.space_group_name_H-M   'P 1'
#
loop_
_entity.id
_entity.type
_entity.pdbx_description
1 polymer ?
#
loop_
_entity_poly.entity_id
_entity_poly.type
_entity_poly.pdbx_seq_one_letter_code
_entity_poly.pdbx_strand_id
1 'polypeptide(L)'
;MPNDAGKVDLGAMLQDLGRRGINEVHVEAGHQLTGSLVREQLVDELLVYLAPRLLGKGFGMADFGPLTGLSDGVSLDFKSVDRIGADLRILARIEGRDCF
;
A
#
# COMPACT_ATOMS: atom_id res chain seq x y z
N MET A 1 -13.14 -15.07 2.59
CA MET A 1 -12.68 -16.30 1.91
C MET A 1 -11.26 -16.56 2.39
N PRO A 2 -10.93 -17.77 2.89
CA PRO A 2 -9.58 -18.08 3.34
C PRO A 2 -8.67 -18.46 2.14
N ASN A 3 -7.40 -18.07 2.18
CA ASN A 3 -6.35 -18.61 1.32
C ASN A 3 -5.75 -19.91 1.89
N ASP A 4 -4.79 -20.52 1.20
CA ASP A 4 -4.14 -21.77 1.61
C ASP A 4 -3.42 -21.69 2.97
N ALA A 5 -3.08 -20.48 3.42
CA ALA A 5 -2.47 -20.22 4.72
C ALA A 5 -3.49 -19.94 5.84
N GLY A 6 -4.79 -20.08 5.57
CA GLY A 6 -5.86 -19.79 6.53
C GLY A 6 -6.01 -18.30 6.86
N LYS A 7 -5.41 -17.42 6.05
CA LYS A 7 -5.59 -15.96 6.11
C LYS A 7 -6.65 -15.53 5.10
N VAL A 8 -7.06 -14.27 5.14
CA VAL A 8 -7.97 -13.74 4.12
C VAL A 8 -7.25 -13.75 2.77
N ASP A 9 -7.89 -14.30 1.75
CA ASP A 9 -7.49 -14.10 0.36
C ASP A 9 -7.88 -12.67 -0.06
N LEU A 10 -6.89 -11.77 -0.11
CA LEU A 10 -7.13 -10.35 -0.37
C LEU A 10 -7.59 -10.12 -1.81
N GLY A 11 -7.05 -10.87 -2.77
CA GLY A 11 -7.46 -10.81 -4.17
C GLY A 11 -8.92 -11.20 -4.35
N ALA A 12 -9.33 -12.35 -3.79
CA ALA A 12 -10.71 -12.80 -3.84
C ALA A 12 -11.67 -11.85 -3.10
N MET A 13 -11.22 -11.27 -1.99
CA MET A 13 -11.98 -10.26 -1.25
C MET A 13 -12.20 -9.00 -2.11
N LEU A 14 -11.15 -8.44 -2.73
CA LEU A 14 -11.29 -7.25 -3.58
C LEU A 14 -12.18 -7.52 -4.79
N GLN A 15 -12.10 -8.71 -5.41
CA GLN A 15 -13.01 -9.12 -6.46
C GLN A 15 -14.47 -9.18 -6.00
N ASP A 16 -14.73 -9.69 -4.78
CA ASP A 16 -16.08 -9.72 -4.20
C ASP A 16 -16.61 -8.31 -3.95
N LEU A 17 -15.78 -7.38 -3.47
CA LEU A 17 -16.13 -5.97 -3.34
C LEU A 17 -16.47 -5.34 -4.70
N GLY A 18 -15.68 -5.64 -5.73
CA GLY A 18 -15.95 -5.20 -7.11
C GLY A 18 -17.30 -5.70 -7.64
N ARG A 19 -17.66 -6.97 -7.39
CA ARG A 19 -18.98 -7.53 -7.75
C ARG A 19 -20.14 -6.84 -7.03
N ARG A 20 -19.88 -6.23 -5.87
CA ARG A 20 -20.87 -5.43 -5.11
C ARG A 20 -20.91 -3.96 -5.55
N GLY A 21 -20.16 -3.59 -6.59
CA GLY A 21 -20.11 -2.23 -7.13
C GLY A 21 -19.16 -1.29 -6.38
N ILE A 22 -18.26 -1.82 -5.55
CA ILE A 22 -17.23 -1.03 -4.87
C ILE A 22 -16.02 -0.94 -5.80
N ASN A 23 -15.85 0.21 -6.44
CA ASN A 23 -14.80 0.42 -7.44
C ASN A 23 -13.50 0.96 -6.84
N GLU A 24 -13.58 1.61 -5.68
CA GLU A 24 -12.44 2.21 -4.98
C GLU A 24 -12.44 1.75 -3.52
N VAL A 25 -11.26 1.33 -3.04
CA VAL A 25 -11.07 0.87 -1.66
C VAL A 25 -9.92 1.66 -1.05
N HIS A 26 -10.23 2.42 -0.01
CA HIS A 26 -9.21 3.07 0.82
C HIS A 26 -8.84 2.14 1.98
N VAL A 27 -7.55 1.84 2.13
CA VAL A 27 -7.06 0.95 3.19
C VAL A 27 -6.23 1.73 4.21
N GLU A 28 -6.72 1.79 5.45
CA GLU A 28 -5.96 2.25 6.61
C GLU A 28 -5.61 1.06 7.48
N ALA A 29 -4.34 0.68 7.51
CA ALA A 29 -3.90 -0.49 8.25
C ALA A 29 -2.46 -0.37 8.77
N GLY A 30 -2.12 -1.25 9.71
CA GLY A 30 -0.74 -1.41 10.15
C GLY A 30 0.13 -2.14 9.13
N HIS A 31 1.44 -2.15 9.39
CA HIS A 31 2.48 -2.64 8.47
C HIS A 31 2.26 -4.06 7.88
N GLN A 32 1.58 -4.97 8.58
CA GLN A 32 1.37 -6.36 8.12
C GLN A 32 0.37 -6.42 6.96
N LEU A 33 -0.77 -5.73 7.08
CA LEU A 33 -1.79 -5.75 6.03
C LEU A 33 -1.31 -4.90 4.85
N THR A 34 -0.72 -3.73 5.09
CA THR A 34 -0.08 -2.92 4.05
C THR A 34 0.98 -3.73 3.30
N GLY A 35 1.85 -4.43 4.03
CA GLY A 35 2.85 -5.31 3.45
C GLY A 35 2.25 -6.47 2.66
N SER A 36 1.10 -7.01 3.09
CA SER A 36 0.39 -8.06 2.36
C SER A 36 -0.24 -7.58 1.07
N LEU A 37 -0.88 -6.41 1.06
CA LEU A 37 -1.42 -5.80 -0.16
C LEU A 37 -0.32 -5.46 -1.16
N VAL A 38 0.82 -4.94 -0.69
CA VAL A 38 1.98 -4.65 -1.55
C VAL A 38 2.55 -5.95 -2.13
N ARG A 39 2.78 -6.98 -1.30
CA ARG A 39 3.32 -8.28 -1.74
C ARG A 39 2.39 -9.01 -2.71
N GLU A 40 1.09 -8.97 -2.45
CA GLU A 40 0.05 -9.57 -3.30
C GLU A 40 -0.27 -8.71 -4.51
N GLN A 41 0.40 -7.57 -4.68
CA GLN A 41 0.27 -6.80 -5.91
C GLN A 41 -1.18 -6.33 -6.07
N LEU A 42 -1.73 -5.70 -5.02
CA LEU A 42 -3.12 -5.20 -4.93
C LEU A 42 -3.22 -3.72 -4.56
N VAL A 43 -2.10 -3.00 -4.61
CA VAL A 43 -2.04 -1.55 -4.38
C VAL A 43 -1.75 -0.88 -5.71
N ASP A 44 -2.49 0.19 -6.00
CA ASP A 44 -2.26 1.03 -7.19
C ASP A 44 -1.68 2.39 -6.79
N GLU A 45 -2.09 2.92 -5.63
CA GLU A 45 -1.73 4.24 -5.13
C GLU A 45 -1.43 4.22 -3.63
N LEU A 46 -0.43 4.99 -3.21
CA LEU A 46 -0.04 5.23 -1.83
C LEU A 46 -0.29 6.70 -1.49
N LEU A 47 -1.12 6.94 -0.47
CA LEU A 47 -1.32 8.24 0.15
C LEU A 47 -0.60 8.26 1.50
N VAL A 48 0.57 8.90 1.55
CA VAL A 48 1.44 8.91 2.73
C VAL A 48 1.38 10.26 3.42
N TYR A 49 1.13 10.26 4.73
CA TYR A 49 1.27 11.43 5.59
C TYR A 49 2.56 11.33 6.40
N LEU A 50 3.49 12.26 6.16
CA LEU A 50 4.79 12.30 6.83
C LEU A 50 4.86 13.52 7.76
N ALA A 51 4.87 13.24 9.06
CA ALA A 51 5.07 14.26 10.08
C ALA A 51 6.57 14.59 10.24
N PRO A 52 6.95 15.85 10.53
CA PRO A 52 8.33 16.26 10.79
C PRO A 52 8.77 15.89 12.21
N ARG A 53 8.67 14.60 12.58
CA ARG A 53 8.96 14.09 13.93
C ARG A 53 9.69 12.76 13.89
N LEU A 54 10.77 12.66 14.66
CA LEU A 54 11.52 11.42 14.86
C LEU A 54 11.02 10.71 16.13
N LEU A 55 10.59 9.46 16.00
CA LEU A 55 9.99 8.68 17.11
C LEU A 55 10.88 7.54 17.63
N GLY A 56 12.06 7.33 17.03
CA GLY A 56 12.94 6.20 17.38
C GLY A 56 12.52 4.90 16.70
N LYS A 57 12.82 3.75 17.32
CA LYS A 57 12.53 2.43 16.74
C LYS A 57 11.04 2.15 16.75
N GLY A 58 10.53 1.60 15.65
CA GLY A 58 9.13 1.23 15.50
C GLY A 58 8.91 0.36 14.27
N PHE A 59 7.65 0.10 13.96
CA PHE A 59 7.26 -0.59 12.73
C PHE A 59 7.42 0.35 11.53
N GLY A 60 7.86 -0.21 10.39
CA GLY A 60 7.89 0.51 9.11
C GLY A 60 6.49 0.74 8.54
N MET A 61 6.42 1.43 7.40
CA MET A 61 5.14 1.69 6.71
C MET A 61 4.48 0.39 6.18
N ALA A 62 5.29 -0.55 5.70
CA ALA A 62 4.84 -1.83 5.15
C ALA A 62 5.90 -2.91 5.42
N ASP A 63 5.43 -4.10 5.78
CA ASP A 63 6.27 -5.28 5.99
C ASP A 63 6.20 -6.21 4.76
N PHE A 64 7.03 -5.94 3.75
CA PHE A 64 7.11 -6.72 2.52
C PHE A 64 8.57 -7.02 2.15
N GLY A 65 8.81 -8.24 1.71
CA GLY A 65 10.15 -8.81 1.52
C GLY A 65 10.26 -10.22 2.10
N PRO A 66 11.49 -10.74 2.24
CA PRO A 66 12.76 -10.07 1.99
C PRO A 66 12.96 -9.71 0.52
N LEU A 67 13.60 -8.56 0.26
CA LEU A 67 14.07 -8.15 -1.06
C LEU A 67 15.59 -8.34 -1.10
N THR A 68 16.10 -8.88 -2.20
CA THR A 68 17.53 -9.24 -2.32
C THR A 68 18.32 -8.32 -3.23
N GLY A 69 17.62 -7.64 -4.15
CA GLY A 69 18.16 -6.62 -5.03
C GLY A 69 17.29 -5.37 -5.07
N LEU A 70 17.87 -4.26 -5.54
CA LEU A 70 17.15 -2.99 -5.68
C LEU A 70 15.99 -3.11 -6.71
N SER A 71 16.17 -3.94 -7.73
CA SER A 71 15.15 -4.25 -8.74
C SER A 71 13.93 -4.99 -8.20
N ASP A 72 14.03 -5.60 -7.01
CA ASP A 72 12.90 -6.28 -6.36
C ASP A 72 11.98 -5.27 -5.65
N GLY A 73 12.42 -4.01 -5.53
CA GLY A 73 11.66 -2.92 -4.95
C GLY A 73 10.45 -2.53 -5.80
N VAL A 74 9.45 -1.97 -5.14
CA VAL A 74 8.28 -1.39 -5.81
C VAL A 74 8.62 0.04 -6.22
N SER A 75 8.74 0.28 -7.52
CA SER A 75 8.95 1.63 -8.06
C SER A 75 7.70 2.48 -7.90
N LEU A 76 7.90 3.72 -7.46
CA LEU A 76 6.84 4.69 -7.23
C LEU A 76 7.08 5.97 -8.02
N ASP A 77 6.03 6.48 -8.66
CA ASP A 77 6.02 7.80 -9.26
C ASP A 77 5.24 8.77 -8.37
N PHE A 78 5.88 9.86 -7.95
CA PHE A 78 5.24 10.89 -7.14
C PHE A 78 4.32 11.75 -8.01
N LYS A 79 3.02 11.68 -7.75
CA LYS A 79 2.02 12.49 -8.44
C LYS A 79 1.82 13.84 -7.77
N SER A 80 1.89 13.92 -6.44
CA SER A 80 1.92 15.20 -5.72
C SER A 80 2.62 15.11 -4.37
N VAL A 81 3.17 16.24 -3.92
CA VAL A 81 3.73 16.42 -2.58
C VAL A 81 3.24 17.77 -2.07
N ASP A 82 2.30 17.74 -1.13
CA ASP A 82 1.66 18.93 -0.59
C ASP A 82 1.98 19.08 0.90
N ARG A 83 2.05 20.32 1.39
CA ARG A 83 2.07 20.57 2.84
C ARG A 83 0.65 20.65 3.38
N ILE A 84 0.34 19.89 4.42
CA ILE A 84 -0.91 19.96 5.18
C ILE A 84 -0.57 20.35 6.61
N GLY A 85 -0.63 21.65 6.89
CA GLY A 85 -0.15 22.20 8.16
C GLY A 85 1.36 21.99 8.34
N ALA A 86 1.73 21.20 9.36
CA ALA A 86 3.13 20.86 9.63
C ALA A 86 3.62 19.64 8.84
N ASP A 87 2.71 18.83 8.29
CA ASP A 87 3.00 17.53 7.71
C ASP A 87 3.07 17.61 6.18
N LEU A 88 3.67 16.60 5.56
CA LEU A 88 3.63 16.38 4.12
C LEU A 88 2.58 15.33 3.80
N ARG A 89 1.80 15.58 2.75
CA ARG A 89 0.94 14.60 2.08
C ARG A 89 1.57 14.26 0.74
N ILE A 90 1.95 13.00 0.58
CA ILE A 90 2.61 12.47 -0.61
C ILE A 90 1.64 11.51 -1.29
N LEU A 91 1.31 11.79 -2.56
CA LEU A 91 0.57 10.89 -3.42
C LEU A 91 1.55 10.22 -4.38
N ALA A 92 1.66 8.90 -4.32
CA ALA A 92 2.55 8.12 -5.17
C ALA A 92 1.80 6.97 -5.83
N ARG A 93 2.06 6.71 -7.11
CA ARG A 93 1.51 5.53 -7.80
C ARG A 93 2.58 4.49 -8.05
N ILE A 94 2.17 3.23 -8.06
CA ILE A 94 3.07 2.12 -8.41
C ILE A 94 3.22 2.07 -9.92
N GLU A 95 4.46 2.13 -10.40
CA GLU A 95 4.74 2.09 -11.84
C GLU A 95 4.16 0.82 -12.48
N GLY A 96 3.46 0.99 -13.60
CA GLY A 96 2.86 -0.12 -14.35
C GLY A 96 1.49 -0.56 -13.84
N ARG A 97 0.93 0.14 -12.85
CA ARG A 97 -0.45 -0.01 -12.36
C ARG A 97 -1.34 1.19 -12.66
N ASP A 98 -0.82 2.10 -13.47
CA ASP A 98 -1.45 3.36 -13.87
C ASP A 98 -2.53 3.17 -14.98
N CYS A 99 -2.79 1.94 -15.40
CA CYS A 99 -3.67 1.61 -16.52
C CYS A 99 -5.09 1.31 -16.01
N PHE A 100 -5.99 2.29 -16.13
CA PHE A 100 -7.44 2.10 -15.94
C PHE A 100 -8.17 2.07 -17.29
#